data_AF-A0A8T0Z1Q5-F1
#
_entry.id   AF-A0A8T0Z1Q5-F1
#
_cell.length_a   1.000
_cell.length_b   1.000
_cell.length_c   1.000
_cell.angle_alpha   90.00
_cell.angle_beta   90.00
_cell.angle_gamma   90.00
#
_symmetry.space_group_name_H-M   'P 1'
#
loop_
_entity.id
_entity.type
_entity.pdbx_description
1 polymer ?
#
loop_
_entity_poly.entity_id
_entity_poly.type
_entity_poly.pdbx_seq_one_letter_code
_entity_poly.pdbx_strand_id
1 'polypeptide(L)'
;MDGNPSMCGPSESATHISRADCPHLSDPEWEALQRLTTVIGEAAVATMLRTLSPTEQHGVALGFIVKEQRDAAAATTTTASSGTTARV
;
A
#
# COMPACT_ATOMS: atom_id res chain seq x y z
N MET A 1 -12.63 -38.39 16.63
CA MET A 1 -12.35 -36.94 16.73
C MET A 1 -12.35 -36.42 15.30
N ASP A 2 -13.53 -36.08 14.78
CA ASP A 2 -13.64 -35.37 13.50
C ASP A 2 -13.75 -33.89 13.83
N GLY A 3 -12.58 -33.24 13.92
CA GLY A 3 -12.50 -31.79 13.95
C GLY A 3 -12.69 -31.29 12.53
N ASN A 4 -13.94 -31.14 12.11
CA ASN A 4 -14.28 -30.39 10.91
C ASN A 4 -13.78 -28.95 11.10
N PRO A 5 -12.82 -28.44 10.31
CA PRO A 5 -12.60 -27.00 10.25
C PRO A 5 -13.81 -26.41 9.53
N SER A 6 -14.83 -26.02 10.30
CA SER A 6 -15.85 -25.08 9.83
C SER A 6 -15.12 -23.85 9.29
N MET A 7 -14.92 -23.83 7.97
CA MET A 7 -14.62 -22.63 7.21
C MET A 7 -15.71 -21.61 7.53
N CYS A 8 -15.37 -20.71 8.47
CA CYS A 8 -16.26 -19.67 8.92
C CYS A 8 -16.30 -18.59 7.83
N GLY A 9 -17.32 -18.68 6.96
CA GLY A 9 -17.91 -17.55 6.23
C GLY A 9 -17.33 -17.22 4.84
N PRO A 10 -18.16 -17.25 3.79
CA PRO A 10 -17.98 -16.41 2.61
C PRO A 10 -18.77 -15.08 2.77
N SER A 11 -18.13 -13.97 2.38
CA SER A 11 -18.72 -12.66 2.02
C SER A 11 -18.68 -11.53 3.06
N GLU A 12 -17.48 -11.02 3.31
CA GLU A 12 -17.19 -9.57 3.40
C GLU A 12 -15.68 -9.31 3.16
N SER A 13 -14.86 -10.35 3.36
CA SER A 13 -13.39 -10.37 3.28
C SER A 13 -12.78 -10.61 1.89
N ALA A 14 -13.54 -10.57 0.80
CA ALA A 14 -13.01 -10.93 -0.54
C ALA A 14 -12.01 -9.90 -1.10
N THR A 15 -11.99 -8.70 -0.51
CA THR A 15 -11.08 -7.60 -0.88
C THR A 15 -10.18 -7.16 0.27
N HIS A 16 -10.52 -7.43 1.53
CA HIS A 16 -9.77 -6.92 2.68
C HIS A 16 -8.37 -7.55 2.78
N ILE A 17 -7.34 -6.70 2.65
CA ILE A 17 -5.93 -7.10 2.72
C ILE A 17 -5.49 -6.99 4.18
N SER A 18 -5.19 -8.13 4.82
CA SER A 18 -4.71 -8.14 6.20
C SER A 18 -3.19 -8.31 6.25
N ARG A 19 -2.56 -7.81 7.33
CA ARG A 19 -1.12 -7.99 7.54
C ARG A 19 -0.70 -9.46 7.59
N ALA A 20 -1.60 -10.34 8.03
CA ALA A 20 -1.39 -11.78 8.06
C ALA A 20 -1.28 -12.41 6.66
N ASP A 21 -1.86 -11.76 5.64
CA ASP A 21 -1.79 -12.20 4.24
C ASP A 21 -0.42 -11.90 3.60
N CYS A 22 0.32 -10.93 4.16
CA CYS A 22 1.62 -10.49 3.65
C CYS A 22 2.66 -10.39 4.77
N PRO A 23 3.07 -11.50 5.41
CA PRO A 23 4.05 -11.50 6.50
C PRO A 23 5.47 -11.14 6.05
N HIS A 24 5.77 -11.25 4.74
CA HIS A 24 7.07 -10.98 4.14
C HIS A 24 7.35 -9.48 3.98
N LEU A 25 6.33 -8.64 3.88
CA LEU A 25 6.51 -7.19 3.74
C LEU A 25 7.04 -6.57 5.03
N SER A 26 7.86 -5.54 4.92
CA SER A 26 8.25 -4.71 6.07
C SER A 26 7.14 -3.73 6.44
N ASP A 27 7.17 -3.15 7.64
CA ASP A 27 6.22 -2.09 8.04
C ASP A 27 6.10 -0.93 7.04
N PRO A 28 7.18 -0.32 6.52
CA PRO A 28 7.06 0.76 5.52
C PRO A 28 6.43 0.29 4.20
N GLU A 29 6.65 -0.97 3.80
CA GLU A 29 6.08 -1.54 2.59
C GLU A 29 4.59 -1.84 2.76
N TRP A 30 4.20 -2.30 3.94
CA TRP A 30 2.80 -2.48 4.31
C TRP A 30 2.05 -1.14 4.32
N GLU A 31 2.62 -0.11 4.94
CA GLU A 31 2.06 1.25 4.93
C GLU A 31 1.89 1.79 3.50
N ALA A 32 2.87 1.55 2.64
CA ALA A 32 2.81 1.91 1.23
C ALA A 32 1.69 1.19 0.49
N LEU A 33 1.48 -0.10 0.75
CA LEU A 33 0.34 -0.83 0.21
C LEU A 33 -0.98 -0.28 0.73
N GLN A 34 -1.10 0.03 2.02
CA GLN A 34 -2.32 0.65 2.58
C GLN A 34 -2.62 2.02 1.95
N ARG A 35 -1.60 2.78 1.54
CA ARG A 35 -1.80 4.00 0.74
C ARG A 35 -2.15 3.68 -0.70
N LEU A 36 -1.54 2.66 -1.29
CA LEU A 36 -1.88 2.24 -2.64
C LEU A 36 -3.36 1.78 -2.72
N THR A 37 -3.89 1.12 -1.68
CA THR A 37 -5.31 0.75 -1.62
C THR A 37 -6.23 1.98 -1.58
N THR A 38 -5.82 3.10 -1.01
CA THR A 38 -6.61 4.34 -1.07
C THR A 38 -6.54 5.03 -2.44
N VAL A 39 -5.42 4.87 -3.17
CA VAL A 39 -5.22 5.46 -4.50
C VAL A 39 -5.96 4.70 -5.60
N ILE A 40 -5.84 3.36 -5.65
CA ILE A 40 -6.41 2.54 -6.74
C ILE A 40 -7.52 1.60 -6.29
N GLY A 41 -7.84 1.57 -4.99
CA GLY A 41 -8.83 0.68 -4.42
C GLY A 41 -8.23 -0.64 -3.92
N GLU A 42 -8.79 -1.11 -2.81
CA GLU A 42 -8.35 -2.34 -2.16
C GLU A 42 -8.50 -3.58 -3.07
N ALA A 43 -9.59 -3.67 -3.84
CA ALA A 43 -9.83 -4.77 -4.77
C ALA A 43 -8.75 -4.91 -5.85
N ALA A 44 -8.22 -3.78 -6.34
CA ALA A 44 -7.16 -3.76 -7.32
C ALA A 44 -5.84 -4.24 -6.70
N VAL A 45 -5.50 -3.74 -5.51
CA VAL A 45 -4.29 -4.18 -4.80
C VAL A 45 -4.38 -5.66 -4.41
N ALA A 46 -5.52 -6.14 -3.91
CA ALA A 46 -5.73 -7.54 -3.58
C ALA A 46 -5.57 -8.45 -4.81
N THR A 47 -6.04 -7.99 -5.96
CA THR A 47 -5.84 -8.70 -7.23
C THR A 47 -4.36 -8.72 -7.62
N MET A 48 -3.65 -7.59 -7.49
CA MET A 48 -2.21 -7.52 -7.74
C MET A 48 -1.44 -8.49 -6.85
N LEU A 49 -1.69 -8.48 -5.53
CA LEU A 49 -1.03 -9.40 -4.60
C LEU A 49 -1.31 -10.87 -4.93
N ARG A 50 -2.53 -11.21 -5.39
CA ARG A 50 -2.86 -12.57 -5.83
C ARG A 50 -2.09 -13.00 -7.08
N THR A 51 -1.79 -12.06 -7.98
CA THR A 51 -1.09 -12.36 -9.25
C THR A 51 0.43 -12.25 -9.17
N LEU A 52 0.93 -11.43 -8.26
CA LEU A 52 2.35 -11.09 -8.14
C LEU A 52 3.05 -12.01 -7.14
N SER A 53 4.27 -12.42 -7.45
CA SER A 53 5.15 -13.14 -6.54
C SER A 53 5.57 -12.26 -5.36
N PRO A 54 5.95 -12.82 -4.20
CA PRO A 54 6.37 -12.02 -3.03
C PRO A 54 7.43 -10.96 -3.35
N THR A 55 8.40 -11.29 -4.22
CA THR A 55 9.44 -10.36 -4.68
C THR A 55 8.88 -9.21 -5.53
N GLU A 56 7.87 -9.48 -6.35
CA GLU A 56 7.22 -8.47 -7.18
C GLU A 56 6.34 -7.54 -6.32
N GLN A 57 5.70 -8.08 -5.28
CA GLN A 57 4.94 -7.30 -4.31
C GLN A 57 5.85 -6.29 -3.57
N HIS A 58 7.03 -6.73 -3.15
CA HIS A 58 8.07 -5.82 -2.63
C HIS A 58 8.44 -4.73 -3.63
N GLY A 59 8.64 -5.10 -4.89
CA GLY A 59 8.93 -4.14 -5.96
C GLY A 59 7.84 -3.08 -6.13
N VAL A 60 6.57 -3.47 -6.06
CA VAL A 60 5.42 -2.55 -6.11
C VAL A 60 5.41 -1.61 -4.90
N ALA A 61 5.60 -2.14 -3.69
CA ALA A 61 5.61 -1.32 -2.47
C ALA A 61 6.77 -0.33 -2.47
N LEU A 62 8.00 -0.77 -2.78
CA LEU A 62 9.18 0.09 -2.88
C LEU A 62 9.04 1.14 -3.99
N GLY A 63 8.51 0.75 -5.15
CA GLY A 63 8.24 1.67 -6.24
C GLY A 63 7.24 2.76 -5.85
N PHE A 64 6.21 2.41 -5.09
CA PHE A 64 5.25 3.36 -4.55
C PHE A 64 5.89 4.32 -3.53
N ILE A 65 6.70 3.81 -2.59
CA ILE A 65 7.42 4.64 -1.61
C ILE A 65 8.35 5.64 -2.29
N VAL A 66 9.14 5.20 -3.27
CA VAL A 66 10.06 6.09 -3.99
C VAL A 66 9.29 7.16 -4.77
N LYS A 67 8.17 6.79 -5.39
CA LYS A 67 7.28 7.74 -6.08
C LYS A 67 6.70 8.76 -5.10
N GLU A 68 6.15 8.32 -3.96
CA GLU A 68 5.62 9.18 -2.90
C GLU A 68 6.68 10.15 -2.37
N GLN A 69 7.90 9.67 -2.11
CA GLN A 69 8.98 10.53 -1.64
C GLN A 69 9.37 11.60 -2.68
N ARG A 70 9.37 11.24 -3.96
CA ARG A 70 9.65 12.19 -5.05
C ARG A 70 8.55 13.24 -5.15
N ASP A 71 7.29 12.84 -5.04
CA ASP A 71 6.14 13.75 -5.04
C ASP A 71 6.19 14.71 -3.84
N ALA A 72 6.46 14.18 -2.64
CA ALA A 72 6.64 14.98 -1.43
C ALA A 72 7.81 15.98 -1.55
N ALA A 73 8.92 15.57 -2.16
CA ALA A 73 10.08 16.44 -2.42
C ALA A 73 9.76 17.53 -3.47
N ALA A 74 8.96 17.21 -4.49
CA ALA A 74 8.51 18.18 -5.48
C ALA A 74 7.52 19.19 -4.89
N ALA A 75 6.61 18.74 -4.02
CA ALA A 75 5.67 19.58 -3.29
C ALA A 75 6.38 20.57 -2.36
N THR A 76 7.43 20.12 -1.64
CA THR A 76 8.27 21.00 -0.79
C THR A 76 9.07 22.01 -1.61
N THR A 77 9.55 21.63 -2.80
CA THR A 77 10.29 22.58 -3.67
C THR A 77 9.37 23.63 -4.29
N THR A 78 8.12 23.27 -4.62
CA THR A 78 7.11 24.19 -5.16
C THR A 78 6.62 25.19 -4.11
N THR A 79 6.50 24.76 -2.85
CA THR A 79 6.18 25.66 -1.72
C THR A 79 7.36 26.53 -1.32
N ALA A 80 8.60 26.03 -1.39
CA ALA A 80 9.79 26.85 -1.17
C ALA A 80 10.05 27.87 -2.30
N SER A 81 9.79 27.52 -3.57
CA SER A 81 9.95 28.43 -4.73
C SER A 81 8.77 29.38 -4.93
N SER A 82 7.58 29.07 -4.39
CA SER A 82 6.45 30.02 -4.35
C SER A 82 6.52 31.00 -3.19
N GLY A 83 7.54 30.89 -2.32
CA GLY A 83 7.85 31.84 -1.25
C GLY A 83 8.64 33.05 -1.73
N THR A 84 8.14 33.79 -2.72
CA THR A 84 8.52 35.21 -2.85
C THR A 84 7.68 36.01 -1.84
N THR A 85 8.37 36.88 -1.08
CA THR A 85 7.85 37.97 -0.22
C THR A 85 7.07 37.61 1.05
N ALA A 86 7.80 37.39 2.15
CA ALA A 86 7.38 37.92 3.44
C ALA A 86 8.08 39.29 3.62
N ARG A 87 7.37 40.38 3.33
CA ARG A 87 7.71 41.70 3.89
C ARG A 87 7.50 41.63 5.40
N VAL A 88 8.53 41.94 6.20
CA VAL A 88 8.46 42.86 7.35
C VAL A 88 9.84 43.49 7.51
#